data_AF-A0A7S2LSI9-F1
#
_entry.id   AF-A0A7S2LSI9-F1
#
_cell.length_a   1.000
_cell.length_b   1.000
_cell.length_c   1.000
_cell.angle_alpha   90.00
_cell.angle_beta   90.00
_cell.angle_gamma   90.00
#
_symmetry.space_group_name_H-M   'P 1'
#
loop_
_entity.id
_entity.type
_entity.pdbx_description
1 polymer ?
#
loop_
_entity_poly.entity_id
_entity_poly.type
_entity_poly.pdbx_seq_one_letter_code
_entity_poly.pdbx_strand_id
1 'polypeptide(L)'
;AEMIAGQKPHIDYNLIPGIVYTWPEVAAVGKTEQELKDAGVEYKSGKFSMRALGRSRASGDIDGFVKVLADKATDEVLGVHIVGARAADLIMEAAVGMEYKASAEDFARICHGHPTYSEAFKEASKAAWDGAPLNA
;
A
#
# COMPACT_ATOMS: atom_id res chain seq x y z
N ALA A 1 17.06 21.07 12.24
CA ALA A 1 17.02 22.55 12.17
C ALA A 1 15.88 23.11 13.03
N GLU A 2 14.64 22.66 12.82
CA GLU A 2 13.44 23.14 13.55
C GLU A 2 13.56 23.04 15.09
N MET A 3 14.06 21.92 15.62
CA MET A 3 14.32 21.79 17.07
C MET A 3 15.30 22.85 17.60
N ILE A 4 16.38 23.13 16.86
CA ILE A 4 17.37 24.16 17.24
C ILE A 4 16.74 25.55 17.19
N ALA A 5 15.78 25.77 16.29
CA ALA A 5 15.00 26.99 16.18
C ALA A 5 13.84 27.08 17.21
N GLY A 6 13.72 26.14 18.15
CA GLY A 6 12.66 26.14 19.19
C GLY A 6 11.27 25.73 18.70
N GLN A 7 11.15 25.18 17.48
CA GLN A 7 9.91 24.63 16.97
C GLN A 7 9.66 23.22 17.53
N LYS A 8 8.48 22.64 17.23
CA LYS A 8 8.03 21.34 17.73
C LYS A 8 7.82 20.33 16.60
N PRO A 9 8.90 19.91 15.89
CA PRO A 9 8.75 18.95 14.81
C PRO A 9 8.46 17.55 15.33
N HIS A 10 7.94 16.71 14.44
CA HIS A 10 7.72 15.30 14.67
C HIS A 10 8.15 14.50 13.44
N ILE A 11 8.60 13.27 13.65
CA ILE A 11 8.90 12.30 12.60
C ILE A 11 8.16 11.03 12.98
N ASP A 12 7.22 10.62 12.12
CA ASP A 12 6.63 9.30 12.23
C ASP A 12 7.53 8.28 11.53
N TYR A 13 8.28 7.52 12.32
CA TYR A 13 9.17 6.47 11.82
C TYR A 13 8.41 5.27 11.22
N ASN A 14 7.13 5.09 11.56
CA ASN A 14 6.29 4.05 10.98
C ASN A 14 5.94 4.33 9.51
N LEU A 15 5.99 5.60 9.10
CA LEU A 15 5.58 6.06 7.78
C LEU A 15 6.77 6.43 6.87
N ILE A 16 8.00 6.01 7.23
CA ILE A 16 9.16 6.11 6.35
C ILE A 16 9.15 4.93 5.36
N PRO A 17 8.97 5.16 4.04
CA PRO A 17 8.95 4.06 3.07
C PRO A 17 10.35 3.48 2.83
N GLY A 18 10.43 2.15 2.71
CA GLY A 18 11.62 1.44 2.25
C GLY A 18 11.46 1.02 0.79
N ILE A 19 12.49 1.24 -0.05
CA ILE A 19 12.44 0.97 -1.50
C ILE A 19 13.70 0.19 -1.92
N VAL A 20 13.50 -0.83 -2.77
CA VAL A 20 14.56 -1.59 -3.46
C VAL A 20 14.36 -1.43 -4.97
N TYR A 21 15.38 -0.88 -5.64
CA TYR A 21 15.35 -0.49 -7.06
C TYR A 21 15.73 -1.61 -8.03
N THR A 22 15.26 -2.84 -7.78
CA THR A 22 15.30 -3.92 -8.78
C THR A 22 14.24 -3.70 -9.87
N TRP A 23 14.19 -4.58 -10.87
CA TRP A 23 13.03 -4.66 -11.77
C TRP A 23 12.46 -6.09 -11.76
N PRO A 24 11.23 -6.30 -11.22
CA PRO A 24 10.35 -5.29 -10.64
C PRO A 24 10.92 -4.65 -9.36
N GLU A 25 10.48 -3.43 -9.08
CA GLU A 25 10.82 -2.71 -7.85
C GLU A 25 10.09 -3.34 -6.66
N VAL A 26 10.60 -3.10 -5.46
CA VAL A 26 9.95 -3.45 -4.19
C VAL A 26 9.83 -2.20 -3.34
N ALA A 27 8.66 -1.95 -2.77
CA ALA A 27 8.45 -0.86 -1.84
C ALA A 27 7.51 -1.26 -0.70
N ALA A 28 7.74 -0.73 0.50
CA ALA A 28 6.88 -0.97 1.65
C ALA A 28 6.82 0.25 2.58
N VAL A 29 5.69 0.43 3.25
CA VAL A 29 5.49 1.43 4.32
C VAL A 29 4.54 0.85 5.37
N GLY A 30 4.73 1.22 6.64
CA GLY A 30 3.96 0.67 7.76
C GLY A 30 4.48 -0.66 8.29
N LYS A 31 3.58 -1.43 8.92
CA LYS A 31 3.89 -2.72 9.54
C LYS A 31 3.89 -3.85 8.53
N THR A 32 4.87 -4.74 8.67
CA THR A 32 4.88 -6.04 8.03
C THR A 32 3.86 -6.99 8.66
N GLU A 33 3.46 -8.02 7.92
CA GLU A 33 2.55 -9.04 8.45
C GLU A 33 3.16 -9.80 9.64
N GLN A 34 4.48 -10.00 9.65
CA GLN A 34 5.15 -10.67 10.76
C GLN A 34 5.12 -9.81 12.04
N GLU A 35 5.37 -8.50 11.93
CA GLU A 35 5.27 -7.59 13.07
C GLU A 35 3.85 -7.56 13.66
N LEU A 36 2.81 -7.61 12.82
CA LEU A 36 1.42 -7.67 13.30
C LEU A 36 1.13 -8.99 14.03
N LYS A 37 1.62 -10.12 13.49
CA LYS A 37 1.49 -11.44 14.15
C LYS A 37 2.22 -11.46 15.49
N ASP A 38 3.45 -10.97 15.54
CA ASP A 38 4.28 -10.94 16.74
C ASP A 38 3.68 -10.02 17.82
N ALA A 39 3.01 -8.93 17.40
CA ALA A 39 2.30 -8.02 18.29
C ALA A 39 0.89 -8.50 18.69
N GLY A 40 0.40 -9.61 18.13
CA GLY A 40 -0.96 -10.12 18.39
C GLY A 40 -2.07 -9.20 17.87
N VAL A 41 -1.79 -8.39 16.84
CA VAL A 41 -2.77 -7.50 16.22
C VAL A 41 -3.61 -8.29 15.22
N GLU A 42 -4.94 -8.23 15.35
CA GLU A 42 -5.84 -8.82 14.37
C GLU A 42 -5.94 -7.93 13.12
N TYR A 43 -5.67 -8.49 11.95
CA TYR A 43 -5.71 -7.75 10.68
C TYR A 43 -6.42 -8.55 9.58
N LYS A 44 -6.90 -7.82 8.57
CA LYS A 44 -7.35 -8.31 7.26
C LYS A 44 -6.23 -8.12 6.26
N SER A 45 -6.14 -9.01 5.26
CA SER A 45 -5.16 -8.89 4.18
C SER A 45 -5.83 -8.94 2.81
N GLY A 46 -5.56 -7.94 2.00
CA GLY A 46 -5.91 -7.90 0.59
C GLY A 46 -4.67 -8.02 -0.28
N LYS A 47 -4.78 -8.74 -1.39
CA LYS A 47 -3.68 -8.93 -2.35
C LYS A 47 -4.22 -8.88 -3.77
N PHE A 48 -3.53 -8.18 -4.65
CA PHE A 48 -3.86 -8.11 -6.06
C PHE A 48 -2.63 -8.30 -6.94
N SER A 49 -2.77 -9.04 -8.04
CA SER A 49 -1.67 -9.40 -8.94
C SER A 49 -1.44 -8.32 -10.00
N MET A 50 -0.19 -7.89 -10.20
CA MET A 50 0.14 -6.92 -11.26
C MET A 50 -0.24 -7.45 -12.65
N ARG A 51 -0.19 -8.76 -12.88
CA ARG A 51 -0.56 -9.43 -14.14
C ARG A 51 -2.02 -9.20 -14.55
N ALA A 52 -2.91 -8.92 -13.60
CA ALA A 52 -4.32 -8.66 -13.88
C ALA A 52 -4.54 -7.28 -14.51
N LEU A 53 -3.59 -6.33 -14.36
CA LEU A 53 -3.73 -4.99 -14.90
C LEU A 53 -3.54 -4.94 -16.42
N GLY A 54 -4.44 -4.22 -17.09
CA GLY A 54 -4.30 -3.87 -18.50
C GLY A 54 -3.00 -3.10 -18.77
N ARG A 55 -2.61 -2.19 -17.85
CA ARG A 55 -1.36 -1.42 -17.98
C ARG A 55 -0.11 -2.32 -17.94
N SER A 56 -0.06 -3.28 -17.02
CA SER A 56 1.03 -4.26 -16.93
C SER A 56 1.09 -5.17 -18.16
N ARG A 57 -0.06 -5.62 -18.65
CA ARG A 57 -0.11 -6.39 -19.90
C ARG A 57 0.39 -5.58 -21.09
N ALA A 58 0.03 -4.30 -21.17
CA ALA A 58 0.45 -3.42 -22.26
C ALA A 58 1.95 -3.11 -22.25
N SER A 59 2.60 -3.03 -21.07
CA SER A 59 4.03 -2.76 -20.98
C SER A 59 4.92 -4.02 -20.97
N GLY A 60 4.34 -5.18 -20.65
CA GLY A 60 5.08 -6.43 -20.40
C GLY A 60 5.54 -6.60 -18.95
N ASP A 61 5.35 -5.59 -18.10
CA ASP A 61 5.75 -5.60 -16.69
C ASP A 61 4.66 -6.26 -15.82
N ILE A 62 4.59 -7.59 -15.91
CA ILE A 62 3.51 -8.41 -15.34
C ILE A 62 3.84 -9.04 -13.99
N ASP A 63 5.08 -8.94 -13.54
CA ASP A 63 5.54 -9.58 -12.30
C ASP A 63 5.17 -8.76 -11.06
N GLY A 64 4.89 -9.47 -9.98
CA GLY A 64 4.63 -8.89 -8.67
C GLY A 64 3.15 -8.76 -8.29
N PHE A 65 2.91 -8.02 -7.20
CA PHE A 65 1.62 -7.84 -6.56
C PHE A 65 1.62 -6.60 -5.66
N VAL A 66 0.43 -6.12 -5.32
CA VAL A 66 0.20 -5.20 -4.20
C VAL A 66 -0.46 -5.97 -3.06
N LYS A 67 -0.02 -5.72 -1.83
CA LYS A 67 -0.60 -6.28 -0.60
C LYS A 67 -0.90 -5.17 0.40
N VAL A 68 -2.12 -5.17 0.91
CA VAL A 68 -2.63 -4.23 1.92
C VAL A 68 -2.97 -5.02 3.18
N LEU A 69 -2.54 -4.50 4.33
CA LEU A 69 -2.88 -4.99 5.67
C LEU A 69 -3.72 -3.91 6.34
N ALA A 70 -4.91 -4.28 6.82
CA ALA A 70 -5.82 -3.35 7.48
C ALA A 70 -6.26 -3.92 8.83
N ASP A 71 -6.49 -3.06 9.81
CA ASP A 71 -7.03 -3.46 11.11
C ASP A 71 -8.38 -4.17 10.93
N LYS A 72 -8.59 -5.25 11.70
CA LYS A 72 -9.80 -6.07 11.55
C LYS A 72 -11.07 -5.36 12.05
N ALA A 73 -10.95 -4.50 13.04
CA ALA A 73 -12.07 -3.82 13.67
C ALA A 73 -12.36 -2.43 13.06
N THR A 74 -11.32 -1.66 12.74
CA THR A 74 -11.46 -0.28 12.28
C THR A 74 -11.27 -0.09 10.77
N ASP A 75 -10.74 -1.10 10.07
CA ASP A 75 -10.33 -1.03 8.67
C ASP A 75 -9.17 -0.06 8.36
N GLU A 76 -8.56 0.57 9.38
CA GLU A 76 -7.37 1.43 9.21
C GLU A 76 -6.23 0.65 8.57
N VAL A 77 -5.59 1.22 7.54
CA VAL A 77 -4.45 0.58 6.89
C VAL A 77 -3.23 0.59 7.82
N LEU A 78 -2.71 -0.60 8.11
CA LEU A 78 -1.57 -0.82 9.02
C LEU A 78 -0.24 -0.97 8.26
N GLY A 79 -0.30 -1.37 6.99
CA GLY A 79 0.89 -1.47 6.13
C GLY A 79 0.57 -1.86 4.70
N VAL A 80 1.40 -1.36 3.78
CA VAL A 80 1.27 -1.60 2.34
C VAL A 80 2.60 -2.07 1.78
N HIS A 81 2.56 -3.10 0.95
CA HIS A 81 3.73 -3.75 0.38
C HIS A 81 3.51 -3.97 -1.11
N ILE A 82 4.43 -3.50 -1.93
CA ILE A 82 4.33 -3.53 -3.38
C ILE A 82 5.58 -4.20 -3.94
N VAL A 83 5.36 -5.17 -4.83
CA VAL A 83 6.36 -5.68 -5.76
C VAL A 83 5.79 -5.44 -7.16
N GLY A 84 6.44 -4.65 -8.00
CA GLY A 84 5.91 -4.37 -9.33
C GLY A 84 6.55 -3.17 -10.03
N ALA A 85 6.06 -2.86 -11.22
CA ALA A 85 6.49 -1.69 -11.96
C ALA A 85 6.12 -0.39 -11.21
N ARG A 86 7.09 0.51 -11.05
CA ARG A 86 6.94 1.82 -10.40
C ARG A 86 6.50 1.74 -8.93
N ALA A 87 6.86 0.67 -8.23
CA ALA A 87 6.59 0.51 -6.80
C ALA A 87 7.17 1.67 -5.98
N ALA A 88 8.32 2.21 -6.38
CA ALA A 88 8.99 3.33 -5.72
C ALA A 88 8.13 4.60 -5.64
N ASP A 89 7.34 4.87 -6.68
CA ASP A 89 6.43 6.02 -6.73
C ASP A 89 5.04 5.66 -6.16
N LEU A 90 4.55 4.46 -6.46
CA LEU A 90 3.23 4.00 -6.01
C LEU A 90 3.10 3.94 -4.49
N ILE A 91 4.18 3.59 -3.78
CA ILE A 91 4.15 3.48 -2.31
C ILE A 91 3.83 4.81 -1.62
N MET A 92 4.08 5.95 -2.29
CA MET A 92 3.81 7.26 -1.72
C MET A 92 2.31 7.52 -1.56
N GLU A 93 1.46 6.89 -2.37
CA GLU A 93 0.01 6.95 -2.19
C GLU A 93 -0.40 6.34 -0.83
N ALA A 94 0.20 5.20 -0.48
CA ALA A 94 -0.02 4.55 0.81
C ALA A 94 0.53 5.40 1.96
N ALA A 95 1.74 5.95 1.83
CA ALA A 95 2.33 6.81 2.86
C ALA A 95 1.43 8.02 3.17
N VAL A 96 0.92 8.69 2.14
CA VAL A 96 -0.01 9.82 2.30
C VAL A 96 -1.30 9.39 2.97
N GLY A 97 -1.96 8.33 2.51
CA GLY A 97 -3.23 7.93 3.13
C GLY A 97 -3.07 7.39 4.55
N MET A 98 -1.97 6.69 4.85
CA MET A 98 -1.67 6.24 6.22
C MET A 98 -1.40 7.40 7.18
N GLU A 99 -0.77 8.49 6.72
CA GLU A 99 -0.62 9.74 7.51
C GLU A 99 -1.99 10.30 7.94
N TYR A 100 -3.00 10.14 7.07
CA TYR A 100 -4.39 10.52 7.36
C TYR A 100 -5.24 9.39 7.98
N LYS A 101 -4.62 8.27 8.36
CA LYS A 101 -5.29 7.08 8.92
C LYS A 101 -6.42 6.55 8.04
N ALA A 102 -6.21 6.59 6.72
CA ALA A 102 -7.17 6.08 5.75
C ALA A 102 -7.44 4.59 5.99
N SER A 103 -8.71 4.23 5.82
CA SER A 103 -9.15 2.84 5.81
C SER A 103 -8.88 2.18 4.45
N ALA A 104 -8.93 0.84 4.41
CA ALA A 104 -8.89 0.12 3.13
C ALA A 104 -10.11 0.45 2.26
N GLU A 105 -11.27 0.71 2.86
CA GLU A 105 -12.47 1.22 2.18
C GLU A 105 -12.21 2.56 1.49
N ASP A 106 -11.54 3.50 2.16
CA ASP A 106 -11.23 4.83 1.60
C ASP A 106 -10.43 4.68 0.29
N PHE A 107 -9.35 3.90 0.31
CA PHE A 107 -8.55 3.63 -0.89
C PHE A 107 -9.33 2.87 -1.96
N ALA A 108 -10.16 1.90 -1.57
CA ALA A 108 -10.98 1.14 -2.52
C ALA A 108 -11.99 2.04 -3.26
N ARG A 109 -12.51 3.08 -2.60
CA ARG A 109 -13.51 4.01 -3.15
C ARG A 109 -12.91 5.15 -3.95
N ILE A 110 -11.67 5.56 -3.67
CA ILE A 110 -10.97 6.60 -4.44
C ILE A 110 -10.89 6.22 -5.92
N CYS A 111 -11.16 7.19 -6.79
CA CYS A 111 -11.03 7.03 -8.23
C CYS A 111 -9.54 6.94 -8.61
N HIS A 112 -9.16 5.83 -9.25
CA HIS A 112 -7.83 5.62 -9.80
C HIS A 112 -7.91 5.73 -11.31
N GLY A 113 -6.92 6.38 -11.94
CA GLY A 113 -6.90 6.51 -13.40
C GLY A 113 -6.79 5.16 -14.10
N HIS A 114 -7.52 4.99 -15.21
CA HIS A 114 -7.48 3.78 -16.02
C HIS A 114 -6.91 4.06 -17.42
N PRO A 115 -5.97 3.26 -17.95
CA PRO A 115 -5.25 2.15 -17.29
C PRO A 115 -3.97 2.64 -16.58
N THR A 116 -3.77 2.30 -15.29
CA THR A 116 -2.56 2.63 -14.53
C THR A 116 -2.11 1.50 -13.60
N TYR A 117 -0.89 1.59 -13.06
CA TYR A 117 -0.39 0.62 -12.06
C TYR A 117 -1.05 0.80 -10.68
N SER A 118 -1.52 2.02 -10.34
CA SER A 118 -2.14 2.29 -9.04
C SER A 118 -3.50 1.60 -8.88
N GLU A 119 -4.14 1.19 -9.98
CA GLU A 119 -5.34 0.34 -9.91
C GLU A 119 -5.09 -0.96 -9.12
N ALA A 120 -3.87 -1.52 -9.12
CA ALA A 120 -3.57 -2.68 -8.28
C ALA A 120 -3.65 -2.37 -6.78
N PHE A 121 -3.34 -1.15 -6.37
CA PHE A 121 -3.47 -0.71 -4.98
C PHE A 121 -4.94 -0.51 -4.59
N LYS A 122 -5.75 0.08 -5.48
CA LYS A 122 -7.22 0.13 -5.33
C LYS A 122 -7.81 -1.26 -5.12
N GLU A 123 -7.44 -2.21 -5.98
CA GLU A 123 -7.99 -3.57 -5.96
C GLU A 123 -7.50 -4.38 -4.76
N ALA A 124 -6.24 -4.23 -4.35
CA ALA A 124 -5.73 -4.84 -3.13
C ALA A 124 -6.41 -4.26 -1.88
N SER A 125 -6.67 -2.96 -1.85
CA SER A 125 -7.43 -2.30 -0.77
C SER A 125 -8.88 -2.80 -0.74
N LYS A 126 -9.53 -2.92 -1.90
CA LYS A 126 -10.86 -3.53 -2.01
C LYS A 126 -10.87 -4.97 -1.50
N ALA A 127 -9.86 -5.77 -1.84
CA ALA A 127 -9.75 -7.13 -1.34
C ALA A 127 -9.56 -7.20 0.19
N ALA A 128 -8.86 -6.24 0.79
CA ALA A 128 -8.70 -6.16 2.26
C ALA A 128 -10.01 -5.76 2.96
N TRP A 129 -10.77 -4.84 2.35
CA TRP A 129 -12.02 -4.31 2.89
C TRP A 129 -13.20 -5.27 2.69
N ASP A 130 -13.46 -5.67 1.44
CA ASP A 130 -14.66 -6.38 0.97
C ASP A 130 -14.39 -7.89 0.70
N GLY A 131 -13.17 -8.36 0.94
CA GLY A 131 -12.78 -9.77 0.78
C GLY A 131 -12.50 -10.21 -0.66
N ALA A 132 -12.83 -9.40 -1.66
CA ALA A 132 -12.53 -9.68 -3.07
C ALA A 132 -12.24 -8.41 -3.89
N PRO A 133 -11.28 -8.45 -4.83
CA PRO A 133 -11.13 -7.39 -5.84
C PRO A 133 -12.28 -7.45 -6.86
N LEU A 134 -12.49 -6.36 -7.62
CA LEU A 134 -13.42 -6.32 -8.73
C LEU A 134 -12.86 -7.04 -9.97
N ASN A 135 -11.57 -6.81 -10.23
CA ASN A 135 -10.85 -7.47 -11.30
C ASN A 135 -10.08 -8.66 -10.71
N ALA A 136 -10.05 -9.82 -11.37
CA ALA A 136 -9.29 -10.98 -10.89
C ALA A 136 -8.71 -11.77 -12.06
#